data_AF-C2E4K9-F1
#
_entry.id   AF-C2E4K9-F1
#
_cell.length_a   1.000
_cell.length_b   1.000
_cell.length_c   1.000
_cell.angle_alpha   90.00
_cell.angle_beta   90.00
_cell.angle_gamma   90.00
#
_symmetry.space_group_name_H-M   'P 1'
#
loop_
_entity.id
_entity.type
_entity.pdbx_description
1 polymer ?
#
loop_
_entity_poly.entity_id
_entity_poly.type
_entity_poly.pdbx_seq_one_letter_code
_entity_poly.pdbx_strand_id
1 'polypeptide(L)' 'MERRIIMKFMSWNVNGLRATLRHGFVNTFTDLDADIFGIQDTRVEPNEVKIDLPGYYQY' A
#
# COMPACT_ATOMS: atom_id res chain seq x y z
N MET A 1 24.77 -3.69 21.70
CA MET A 1 23.58 -2.83 21.56
C MET A 1 22.64 -3.59 20.62
N GLU A 2 21.62 -4.26 21.14
CA GLU A 2 20.67 -5.02 20.30
C GLU A 2 19.87 -4.06 19.42
N ARG A 3 19.86 -4.29 18.10
CA ARG A 3 18.94 -3.59 17.20
C ARG A 3 17.54 -4.15 17.45
N ARG A 4 16.64 -3.32 17.97
CA ARG A 4 15.22 -3.63 18.00
C ARG A 4 14.71 -3.65 16.56
N ILE A 5 14.24 -4.80 16.09
CA ILE A 5 13.50 -4.88 14.83
C ILE A 5 12.11 -4.29 15.11
N ILE A 6 11.79 -3.17 14.47
CA ILE A 6 10.49 -2.51 14.57
C ILE A 6 9.77 -2.77 13.26
N MET A 7 8.66 -3.52 13.32
CA MET A 7 7.76 -3.66 12.18
C MET A 7 6.76 -2.50 12.14
N LYS A 8 6.53 -1.96 10.96
CA LYS A 8 5.55 -0.90 10.68
C LYS A 8 4.36 -1.49 9.93
N PHE A 9 3.18 -1.23 10.46
CA PHE A 9 1.91 -1.60 9.85
C PHE A 9 1.15 -0.34 9.50
N MET A 10 0.68 -0.23 8.26
CA MET A 10 -0.14 0.87 7.79
C MET A 10 -1.54 0.38 7.40
N SER A 11 -2.55 1.13 7.80
CA SER A 11 -3.93 0.92 7.37
C SER A 11 -4.44 2.20 6.71
N TRP A 12 -4.86 2.10 5.45
CA TRP A 12 -5.22 3.25 4.63
C TRP A 12 -6.51 3.01 3.86
N ASN A 13 -7.56 3.73 4.24
CA ASN A 13 -8.77 3.86 3.44
C ASN A 13 -8.51 4.83 2.28
N VAL A 14 -8.60 4.33 1.05
CA VAL A 14 -8.26 5.11 -0.16
C VAL A 14 -9.47 5.74 -0.84
N ASN A 15 -10.70 5.47 -0.38
CA ASN A 15 -11.94 6.01 -0.97
C ASN A 15 -12.00 5.84 -2.52
N GLY A 16 -11.53 4.70 -3.02
CA GLY A 16 -11.41 4.39 -4.46
C GLY A 16 -9.95 4.37 -4.95
N LEU A 17 -9.41 3.17 -5.18
CA LEU A 17 -8.01 2.94 -5.56
C LEU A 17 -7.63 3.58 -6.89
N ARG A 18 -8.52 3.55 -7.89
CA ARG A 18 -8.27 4.16 -9.21
C ARG A 18 -8.02 5.66 -9.14
N ALA A 19 -8.74 6.38 -8.27
CA ALA A 19 -8.54 7.80 -8.07
C ALA A 19 -7.18 8.04 -7.40
N THR A 20 -6.91 7.31 -6.32
CA THR A 20 -5.67 7.46 -5.54
C THR A 20 -4.42 7.13 -6.37
N LEU A 21 -4.47 6.12 -7.24
CA LEU A 21 -3.38 5.79 -8.17
C LEU A 21 -3.02 6.94 -9.12
N ARG A 22 -4.00 7.74 -9.55
CA ARG A 22 -3.76 8.94 -10.38
C ARG A 22 -3.16 10.10 -9.58
N HIS A 23 -3.25 10.05 -8.25
CA HIS A 23 -2.87 11.12 -7.33
C HIS A 23 -1.73 10.71 -6.39
N GLY A 24 -0.67 10.11 -6.94
CA GLY A 24 0.59 9.91 -6.21
C GLY A 24 0.60 8.75 -5.22
N PHE A 25 -0.33 7.79 -5.33
CA PHE A 25 -0.37 6.59 -4.48
C PHE A 25 0.99 5.92 -4.32
N VAL A 26 1.70 5.65 -5.43
CA VAL A 26 2.98 4.92 -5.40
C VAL A 26 4.03 5.69 -4.61
N ASN A 27 4.12 7.01 -4.80
CA ASN A 27 5.06 7.84 -4.04
C ASN A 27 4.72 7.81 -2.54
N THR A 28 3.46 8.04 -2.18
CA THR A 28 3.03 7.97 -0.77
C THR A 28 3.27 6.59 -0.17
N PHE A 29 2.99 5.52 -0.92
CA PHE A 29 3.22 4.14 -0.49
C PHE A 29 4.71 3.90 -0.20
N THR A 30 5.59 4.32 -1.11
CA THR A 30 7.04 4.20 -0.94
C THR A 30 7.55 5.06 0.22
N ASP A 31 7.09 6.30 0.36
CA ASP A 31 7.54 7.22 1.41
C ASP A 31 7.13 6.74 2.81
N LEU A 32 5.99 6.05 2.93
CA LEU A 32 5.52 5.49 4.19
C LEU A 32 6.37 4.29 4.66
N ASP A 33 6.98 3.55 3.73
CA ASP A 33 7.98 2.50 4.00
C ASP A 33 7.54 1.57 5.15
N ALA A 34 6.32 1.02 5.03
CA ALA A 34 5.74 0.11 6.01
C ALA A 34 5.93 -1.35 5.58
N ASP A 35 6.23 -2.24 6.52
CA ASP A 35 6.39 -3.66 6.21
C ASP A 35 5.08 -4.30 5.69
N ILE A 36 3.94 -3.83 6.20
CA ILE A 36 2.61 -4.33 5.82
C ILE A 36 1.65 -3.16 5.59
N PHE A 37 0.93 -3.20 4.47
CA PHE A 37 -0.15 -2.27 4.14
C PHE A 37 -1.49 -3.00 4.08
N GLY A 38 -2.48 -2.47 4.79
CA GLY A 38 -3.90 -2.74 4.55
C GLY A 38 -4.52 -1.59 3.79
N ILE A 39 -5.05 -1.86 2.59
CA ILE A 39 -5.74 -0.86 1.75
C ILE A 39 -7.24 -1.18 1.77
N GLN A 40 -8.08 -0.20 2.12
CA GLN A 40 -9.54 -0.40 2.22
C GLN A 40 -10.32 0.56 1.32
N ASP A 41 -11.59 0.22 1.07
CA ASP A 41 -12.49 0.96 0.17
C ASP A 41 -11.86 1.14 -1.23
N THR A 42 -11.28 0.06 -1.76
CA THR A 42 -10.58 0.08 -3.05
C THR A 42 -11.54 0.27 -4.23
N ARG A 43 -12.77 -0.27 -4.13
CA ARG A 43 -13.81 -0.22 -5.17
C ARG A 43 -13.33 -0.74 -6.54
N VAL A 44 -12.50 -1.77 -6.52
CA VAL A 44 -11.99 -2.47 -7.70
C VAL A 44 -12.10 -3.98 -7.48
N GLU A 45 -12.33 -4.72 -8.55
CA GLU A 45 -12.21 -6.18 -8.53
C GLU A 45 -10.73 -6.60 -8.68
N PRO A 46 -10.31 -7.80 -8.19
CA PRO A 46 -8.89 -8.22 -8.14
C PRO A 46 -8.14 -8.21 -9.48
N ASN A 47 -8.85 -8.33 -10.59
CA ASN A 47 -8.31 -8.37 -11.95
C ASN A 47 -8.39 -7.02 -12.68
N GLU A 48 -9.04 -6.01 -12.11
CA GLU A 48 -9.20 -4.70 -12.75
C GLU A 48 -7.96 -3.81 -12.61
N VAL A 49 -7.15 -4.01 -11.57
CA VAL A 49 -5.99 -3.17 -11.27
C VAL A 49 -4.84 -4.03 -10.80
N LYS A 50 -3.71 -3.95 -11.52
CA LYS A 50 -2.43 -4.48 -11.07
C LYS A 50 -1.50 -3.32 -10.76
N ILE A 51 -1.02 -3.24 -9.52
CA ILE A 51 -0.06 -2.23 -9.09
C ILE A 51 1.30 -2.89 -9.03
N ASP A 52 2.33 -2.25 -9.57
CA ASP A 52 3.70 -2.71 -9.41
C ASP A 52 4.21 -2.23 -8.05
N LEU A 53 4.31 -3.15 -7.09
CA LEU A 53 4.82 -2.91 -5.73
C LEU A 53 5.97 -3.89 -5.46
N PRO A 54 7.18 -3.61 -5.98
CA PRO A 54 8.33 -4.49 -5.81
C PRO A 54 8.61 -4.77 -4.34
N GLY A 55 8.86 -6.03 -4.00
CA GLY A 55 9.12 -6.46 -2.62
C GLY A 55 7.87 -6.72 -1.77
N TYR A 56 6.68 -6.37 -2.26
CA TYR A 56 5.42 -6.68 -1.58
C TYR A 56 4.70 -7.85 -2.25
N TYR A 57 4.16 -8.72 -1.40
CA TYR A 57 3.15 -9.68 -1.83
C TYR A 57 1.77 -9.00 -1.78
N GLN A 58 0.98 -9.16 -2.84
CA GLN A 58 -0.34 -8.53 -2.99
C GLN A 58 -1.43 -9.61 -2.93
N TYR A 59 -2.51 -9.30 -2.21
CA TYR A 59 -3.69 -10.15 -2.03
C TYR A 59 -4.91 -9.57 -2.73
#